data_AF-Q12RU4-F1
#
_entry.id   AF-Q12RU4-F1
#
_cell.length_a   1.000
_cell.length_b   1.000
_cell.length_c   1.000
_cell.angle_alpha   90.00
_cell.angle_beta   90.00
_cell.angle_gamma   90.00
#
_symmetry.space_group_name_H-M   'P 1'
#
loop_
_entity.id
_entity.type
_entity.pdbx_description
1 polymer ?
#
loop_
_entity_poly.entity_id
_entity_poly.type
_entity_poly.pdbx_seq_one_letter_code
_entity_poly.pdbx_strand_id
1 'polypeptide(L)'
;MSSLEYKDLAPLFDFPRKRILQSMDVYHCPHAVFYNQRDERCITCHQGEECLWMNRNDALIALEEKPIDELKQQLLIAVDYIDANLTPHHLSRRDCDCDNCHWRNRVQQALNKDINTLKP
;
A
#
# COMPACT_ATOMS: atom_id res chain seq x y z
N MET A 1 16.35 9.04 19.97
CA MET A 1 15.29 9.72 19.20
C MET A 1 15.37 9.22 17.77
N SER A 2 14.37 8.47 17.29
CA SER A 2 14.30 8.04 15.90
C SER A 2 13.05 8.67 15.31
N SER A 3 13.19 9.81 14.63
CA SER A 3 12.17 10.25 13.68
C SER A 3 11.97 9.15 12.64
N LEU A 4 10.74 8.95 12.19
CA LEU A 4 10.47 8.04 11.09
C LEU A 4 11.02 8.65 9.80
N GLU A 5 11.91 7.94 9.13
CA GLU A 5 12.56 8.44 7.92
C GLU A 5 12.05 7.69 6.68
N TYR A 6 12.27 8.28 5.51
CA TYR A 6 11.91 7.67 4.21
C TYR A 6 12.36 6.21 4.10
N LYS A 7 13.60 5.93 4.50
CA LYS A 7 14.21 4.59 4.47
C LYS A 7 13.49 3.54 5.33
N ASP A 8 12.72 3.98 6.33
CA ASP A 8 11.91 3.07 7.16
C ASP A 8 10.61 2.66 6.46
N LEU A 9 10.11 3.48 5.52
CA LEU A 9 8.81 3.30 4.88
C LEU A 9 8.90 2.81 3.42
N ALA A 10 9.84 3.34 2.63
CA ALA A 10 9.93 3.06 1.20
C ALA A 10 10.00 1.55 0.86
N PRO A 11 10.79 0.72 1.57
CA PRO A 11 10.86 -0.71 1.27
C PRO A 11 9.55 -1.47 1.53
N LEU A 12 8.60 -0.87 2.25
CA LEU A 12 7.31 -1.49 2.55
C LEU A 12 6.32 -1.40 1.39
N PHE A 13 6.58 -0.58 0.37
CA PHE A 13 5.70 -0.41 -0.80
C PHE A 13 5.82 -1.54 -1.84
N ASP A 14 6.94 -2.25 -1.89
CA ASP A 14 7.16 -3.30 -2.91
C ASP A 14 6.17 -4.45 -2.81
N PHE A 15 5.80 -4.82 -1.59
CA PHE A 15 4.85 -5.89 -1.36
C PHE A 15 3.43 -5.54 -1.84
N PRO A 16 2.80 -4.43 -1.39
CA PRO A 16 1.46 -4.08 -1.83
C PRO A 16 1.41 -3.75 -3.32
N ARG A 17 2.45 -3.16 -3.93
CA ARG A 17 2.52 -2.99 -5.40
C ARG A 17 2.33 -4.31 -6.14
N LYS A 18 3.07 -5.35 -5.73
CA LYS A 18 2.97 -6.68 -6.34
C LYS A 18 1.61 -7.30 -6.08
N ARG A 19 1.09 -7.21 -4.86
CA ARG A 19 -0.18 -7.81 -4.47
C ARG A 19 -1.37 -7.17 -5.19
N ILE A 20 -1.43 -5.84 -5.22
CA ILE A 20 -2.48 -5.08 -5.91
C ILE A 20 -2.42 -5.37 -7.41
N LEU A 21 -1.24 -5.33 -8.03
CA LEU A 21 -1.12 -5.64 -9.46
C LEU A 21 -1.55 -7.07 -9.80
N GLN A 22 -1.28 -8.04 -8.92
CA GLN A 22 -1.67 -9.45 -9.10
C GLN A 22 -3.18 -9.69 -8.99
N SER A 23 -3.90 -8.86 -8.23
CA SER A 23 -5.35 -8.96 -8.09
C SER A 23 -6.11 -8.18 -9.16
N MET A 24 -5.43 -7.32 -9.93
CA MET A 24 -6.04 -6.54 -11.00
C MET A 24 -6.26 -7.35 -12.29
N ASP A 25 -7.43 -7.20 -12.91
CA ASP A 25 -7.69 -7.64 -14.28
C ASP A 25 -7.15 -6.60 -15.26
N VAL A 26 -5.91 -6.81 -15.69
CA VAL A 26 -5.17 -5.88 -16.56
C VAL A 26 -5.20 -6.26 -18.04
N TYR A 27 -5.64 -7.49 -18.37
CA TYR A 27 -5.49 -8.05 -19.72
C TYR A 27 -6.27 -7.26 -20.78
N HIS A 28 -7.44 -6.72 -20.38
CA HIS A 28 -8.31 -5.95 -21.26
C HIS A 28 -8.24 -4.44 -20.99
N CYS A 29 -7.30 -3.97 -20.17
CA CYS A 29 -7.18 -2.55 -19.84
C CYS A 29 -6.57 -1.79 -21.03
N PRO A 30 -7.29 -0.83 -21.65
CA PRO A 30 -6.74 -0.04 -22.75
C PRO A 30 -5.65 0.95 -22.29
N HIS A 31 -5.45 1.10 -20.98
CA HIS A 31 -4.52 2.05 -20.38
C HIS A 31 -3.34 1.37 -19.68
N ALA A 32 -3.18 0.05 -19.76
CA ALA A 32 -2.08 -0.67 -19.13
C ALA A 32 -1.84 -0.27 -17.66
N VAL A 33 -2.93 -0.12 -16.89
CA VAL A 33 -2.93 0.27 -15.46
C VAL A 33 -2.55 1.73 -15.19
N PHE A 34 -2.30 2.55 -16.23
CA PHE A 34 -2.11 3.99 -16.07
C PHE A 34 -3.47 4.70 -15.95
N TYR A 35 -3.80 5.17 -14.75
CA TYR A 35 -5.07 5.85 -14.51
C TYR A 35 -5.14 7.18 -15.27
N ASN A 36 -6.24 7.42 -15.96
CA ASN A 36 -6.48 8.68 -16.65
C ASN A 36 -7.78 9.32 -16.16
N GLN A 37 -7.66 10.35 -15.32
CA GLN A 37 -8.80 11.10 -14.78
C GLN A 37 -9.66 11.84 -15.82
N ARG A 38 -9.25 11.88 -17.09
CA ARG A 38 -10.00 12.49 -18.20
C ARG A 38 -10.64 11.47 -19.12
N ASP A 39 -10.36 10.17 -18.94
CA ASP A 39 -10.98 9.09 -19.72
C ASP A 39 -12.13 8.47 -18.92
N GLU A 40 -13.34 8.53 -19.46
CA GLU A 40 -14.55 8.00 -18.83
C GLU A 40 -14.43 6.50 -18.49
N ARG A 41 -13.66 5.73 -19.27
CA ARG A 41 -13.42 4.30 -19.01
C ARG A 41 -12.59 4.08 -17.76
N CYS A 42 -11.69 5.00 -17.43
CA CYS A 42 -10.93 4.97 -16.17
C CYS A 42 -11.81 5.41 -15.00
N ILE A 43 -12.57 6.50 -15.17
CA ILE A 43 -13.44 7.05 -14.14
C ILE A 43 -14.52 6.05 -13.70
N THR A 44 -15.04 5.25 -14.64
CA THR A 44 -16.08 4.25 -14.40
C THR A 44 -15.53 2.83 -14.20
N CYS A 45 -14.20 2.66 -14.19
CA CYS A 45 -13.58 1.35 -13.99
C CYS A 45 -13.79 0.86 -12.56
N HIS A 46 -14.19 -0.40 -12.40
CA HIS A 46 -14.29 -1.04 -11.09
C HIS A 46 -12.95 -1.18 -10.36
N GLN A 47 -11.82 -1.00 -11.05
CA GLN A 47 -10.46 -1.05 -10.50
C GLN A 47 -9.82 0.36 -10.38
N GLY A 48 -10.64 1.42 -10.40
CA GLY A 48 -10.18 2.81 -10.44
C GLY A 48 -9.29 3.17 -9.24
N GLU A 49 -9.66 2.71 -8.05
CA GLU A 49 -8.92 2.97 -6.81
C GLU A 49 -7.57 2.27 -6.77
N GLU A 50 -7.50 1.01 -7.20
CA GLU A 50 -6.25 0.27 -7.34
C GLU A 50 -5.33 0.93 -8.37
N CYS A 51 -5.87 1.35 -9.51
CA CYS A 51 -5.11 2.10 -10.51
C CYS A 51 -4.58 3.41 -9.92
N LEU A 52 -5.42 4.20 -9.24
CA LEU A 52 -5.01 5.46 -8.62
C LEU A 52 -3.88 5.25 -7.60
N TRP A 53 -4.00 4.26 -6.72
CA TRP A 53 -2.98 3.94 -5.75
C TRP A 53 -1.68 3.49 -6.43
N MET A 54 -1.77 2.63 -7.45
CA MET A 54 -0.60 2.17 -8.22
C MET A 54 0.11 3.32 -8.91
N ASN A 55 -0.61 4.24 -9.57
CA ASN A 55 -0.01 5.39 -10.25
C ASN A 55 0.66 6.34 -9.25
N ARG A 56 0.08 6.50 -8.06
CA ARG A 56 0.64 7.35 -7.00
C ARG A 56 1.87 6.73 -6.36
N ASN A 57 1.97 5.41 -6.32
CA ASN A 57 3.00 4.70 -5.57
C ASN A 57 3.85 3.79 -6.44
N ASP A 58 3.89 3.97 -7.76
CA ASP A 58 4.68 3.14 -8.67
C ASP A 58 6.17 3.14 -8.31
N ALA A 59 6.90 2.11 -8.74
CA ALA A 59 8.34 1.99 -8.48
C ALA A 59 9.17 3.12 -9.14
N LEU A 60 8.64 3.75 -10.19
CA LEU A 60 9.29 4.87 -10.89
C LEU A 60 8.99 6.24 -10.25
N ILE A 61 8.09 6.31 -9.28
CA ILE A 61 7.82 7.54 -8.54
C ILE A 61 8.90 7.72 -7.46
N ALA A 62 9.48 8.92 -7.38
CA ALA A 62 10.43 9.32 -6.34
C ALA A 62 9.71 9.41 -4.99
N LEU A 63 9.55 8.27 -4.32
CA LEU A 63 8.91 8.21 -2.99
C LEU A 63 9.68 9.05 -1.96
N GLU A 64 10.99 9.28 -2.17
CA GLU A 64 11.86 10.08 -1.31
C GLU A 64 11.52 11.57 -1.30
N GLU A 65 10.84 12.06 -2.33
CA GLU A 65 10.37 13.45 -2.41
C GLU A 65 9.01 13.63 -1.72
N LYS A 66 8.35 12.53 -1.33
CA LYS A 66 7.04 12.59 -0.69
C LYS A 66 7.16 12.91 0.80
N PRO A 67 6.21 13.69 1.35
CA PRO A 67 6.10 13.86 2.79
C PRO A 67 5.95 12.51 3.51
N ILE A 68 6.61 12.35 4.65
CA ILE A 68 6.52 11.12 5.46
C ILE A 68 5.06 10.79 5.81
N ASP A 69 4.24 11.77 6.13
CA ASP A 69 2.83 11.55 6.45
C ASP A 69 2.02 11.06 5.24
N GLU A 70 2.38 11.48 4.02
CA GLU A 70 1.78 10.90 2.81
C GLU A 70 2.18 9.42 2.67
N LEU A 71 3.46 9.08 2.89
CA LEU A 71 3.92 7.69 2.83
C LEU A 71 3.21 6.82 3.88
N LYS A 72 3.01 7.32 5.10
CA LYS A 72 2.22 6.64 6.14
C LYS A 72 0.79 6.38 5.66
N GLN A 73 0.11 7.41 5.14
CA GLN A 73 -1.26 7.28 4.63
C GLN A 73 -1.36 6.26 3.50
N GLN A 74 -0.43 6.28 2.54
CA GLN A 74 -0.45 5.34 1.42
C GLN A 74 -0.19 3.89 1.86
N LEU A 75 0.65 3.67 2.88
CA LEU A 75 0.83 2.36 3.50
C LEU A 75 -0.41 1.89 4.26
N LEU A 76 -1.11 2.78 4.96
CA LEU A 76 -2.36 2.44 5.63
C LEU A 76 -3.45 2.03 4.62
N ILE A 77 -3.59 2.75 3.51
CA ILE A 77 -4.51 2.36 2.43
C ILE A 77 -4.16 0.96 1.89
N ALA A 78 -2.87 0.67 1.72
CA ALA A 78 -2.43 -0.64 1.29
C ALA A 78 -2.70 -1.74 2.34
N VAL A 79 -2.65 -1.42 3.64
CA VAL A 79 -3.01 -2.35 4.72
C VAL A 79 -4.49 -2.68 4.64
N ASP A 80 -5.34 -1.67 4.50
CA ASP A 80 -6.78 -1.85 4.37
C ASP A 80 -7.11 -2.73 3.15
N TYR A 81 -6.44 -2.49 2.02
CA TYR A 81 -6.59 -3.31 0.82
C TYR A 81 -6.23 -4.78 1.08
N ILE A 82 -5.06 -5.03 1.68
CA ILE A 82 -4.60 -6.40 1.94
C ILE A 82 -5.52 -7.09 2.94
N ASP A 83 -5.91 -6.41 4.02
CA ASP A 83 -6.81 -6.95 5.05
C ASP A 83 -8.19 -7.30 4.46
N ALA A 84 -8.73 -6.48 3.55
CA ALA A 84 -9.99 -6.77 2.85
C ALA A 84 -9.91 -8.01 1.94
N ASN A 85 -8.72 -8.38 1.49
CA ASN A 85 -8.47 -9.53 0.63
C ASN A 85 -8.01 -10.80 1.39
N LEU A 86 -7.94 -10.74 2.73
CA LEU A 86 -7.64 -11.91 3.56
C LEU A 86 -8.88 -12.77 3.79
N THR A 87 -8.68 -14.09 3.84
CA THR A 87 -9.75 -14.99 4.29
C THR A 87 -9.99 -14.84 5.79
N PRO A 88 -11.20 -15.12 6.31
CA PRO A 88 -11.52 -15.00 7.75
C PRO A 88 -10.59 -15.77 8.69
N HIS A 89 -9.90 -16.81 8.20
CA HIS A 89 -8.91 -17.59 8.95
C HIS A 89 -7.67 -16.77 9.37
N HIS A 90 -7.38 -15.66 8.71
CA HIS A 90 -6.25 -14.79 9.04
C HIS A 90 -6.60 -13.78 10.15
N LEU A 91 -7.88 -13.42 10.29
CA LEU A 91 -8.35 -12.48 11.30
C LEU A 91 -8.40 -13.10 12.71
N SER A 92 -8.49 -14.43 12.79
CA SER A 92 -8.59 -15.17 14.06
C SER A 92 -7.25 -15.73 14.56
N ARG A 93 -6.21 -15.78 13.73
CA ARG A 93 -4.90 -16.34 14.09
C ARG A 93 -3.91 -15.23 14.43
N ARG A 94 -3.47 -15.22 15.69
CA ARG A 94 -2.42 -14.30 16.16
C ARG A 94 -1.02 -14.64 15.62
N ASP A 95 -0.83 -15.89 15.17
CA ASP A 95 0.48 -16.44 14.76
C ASP A 95 0.49 -16.91 13.29
N CYS A 96 -0.16 -16.17 12.38
CA CYS A 96 -0.08 -16.48 10.96
C CYS A 96 1.25 -16.00 10.38
N ASP A 97 1.99 -16.90 9.73
CA ASP A 97 3.32 -16.69 9.15
C ASP A 97 3.27 -16.47 7.62
N CYS A 98 2.11 -16.07 7.07
CA CYS A 98 1.98 -15.81 5.65
C CYS A 98 2.56 -14.43 5.29
N ASP A 99 2.90 -14.23 4.00
CA ASP A 99 3.51 -12.98 3.55
C ASP A 99 2.68 -11.74 3.89
N ASN A 100 1.34 -11.84 3.78
CA ASN A 100 0.44 -10.72 4.10
C ASN A 100 0.56 -10.32 5.58
N CYS A 101 0.54 -11.30 6.49
CA CYS A 101 0.66 -11.07 7.92
C CYS A 101 2.06 -10.57 8.31
N HIS A 102 3.12 -11.11 7.71
CA HIS A 102 4.48 -10.61 7.91
C HIS A 102 4.64 -9.16 7.46
N TRP A 103 4.16 -8.83 6.26
CA TRP A 103 4.23 -7.48 5.75
C TRP A 103 3.45 -6.50 6.64
N ARG A 104 2.22 -6.84 7.04
CA ARG A 104 1.40 -6.02 7.94
C ARG A 104 2.10 -5.77 9.27
N ASN A 105 2.72 -6.80 9.86
CA ASN A 105 3.50 -6.66 11.08
C ASN A 105 4.69 -5.70 10.90
N ARG A 106 5.40 -5.76 9.76
CA ARG A 106 6.49 -4.83 9.44
C ARG A 106 6.00 -3.39 9.31
N VAL A 107 4.85 -3.17 8.67
CA VAL A 107 4.21 -1.85 8.59
C VAL A 107 3.87 -1.33 9.98
N GLN A 108 3.21 -2.13 10.82
CA GLN A 108 2.87 -1.73 12.18
C GLN A 108 4.11 -1.40 13.03
N GLN A 109 5.18 -2.19 12.91
CA GLN A 109 6.45 -1.91 13.59
C GLN A 109 7.06 -0.59 13.15
N ALA A 110 7.06 -0.30 11.84
CA ALA A 110 7.55 0.97 11.32
C ALA A 110 6.70 2.15 11.83
N LEU A 111 5.38 2.06 11.78
CA LEU A 111 4.46 3.11 12.24
C LEU A 111 4.50 3.31 13.77
N ASN A 112 4.70 2.25 14.56
CA ASN A 112 4.81 2.35 16.02
C ASN A 112 6.08 3.06 16.51
N LYS A 113 7.14 3.13 15.68
CA LYS A 113 8.32 3.95 15.99
C LYS A 113 7.94 5.43 16.13
N ASP A 114 6.92 5.87 15.41
CA ASP A 114 6.38 7.24 15.46
C ASP A 114 5.59 7.48 16.76
N ILE A 115 4.69 6.58 17.15
CA ILE A 115 3.83 6.72 18.34
C ILE A 115 4.64 6.77 19.64
N ASN A 116 5.72 5.99 19.75
CA ASN A 116 6.59 6.01 20.93
C ASN A 116 7.49 7.25 21.04
N THR A 117 7.45 8.17 20.06
CA THR A 117 8.17 9.45 20.13
C THR A 117 7.29 10.62 20.62
N LEU A 118 5.98 10.39 20.79
CA LEU A 118 5.00 11.39 21.23
C LEU A 118 4.62 11.27 22.72
N LYS A 119 5.22 10.33 23.46
CA LYS A 119 5.00 10.19 24.90
C LYS A 119 6.13 10.91 25.66
N PRO A 120 5.82 11.91 26.51
CA PRO A 120 6.82 12.64 27.30
C PRO A 120 7.50 11.75 28.34
#